data_AF-A0A1H0JCR9-F1
#
_entry.id   AF-A0A1H0JCR9-F1
#
_cell.length_a   1.000
_cell.length_b   1.000
_cell.length_c   1.000
_cell.angle_alpha   90.00
_cell.angle_beta   90.00
_cell.angle_gamma   90.00
#
_symmetry.space_group_name_H-M   'P 1'
#
loop_
_entity.id
_entity.type
_entity.pdbx_description
1 polymer ?
#
loop_
_entity_poly.entity_id
_entity_poly.type
_entity_poly.pdbx_seq_one_letter_code
_entity_poly.pdbx_strand_id
1 'polypeptide(L)'
;MTDTQKPGTQQPGTQQPGTAQDSAPFVRQITWLVDHAGGKDALVRATGKKVSARTLDNWVRGDYPRAAVTGAVRELDRWALAQGFGYPEAAGAPRLIDACGPAAGAQPVDEPRVAETGPTRRRALLAASAAALVLATAVVSVLVTLAVVGRTPGPAATVTVAAPTTGLPPLPTTGDGTLYTEQTGSQGSNTFADPRTLADGNVPVPAATDVQVVCRYYAPSIPSVAPDGFWYLLDTEGWAGRWAPANTFWNGDVPGVYPYTHNTDFAVPLCS
;
A
#
# COMPACT_ATOMS: atom_id res chain seq x y z
N MET A 1 13.43 30.21 71.66
CA MET A 1 12.49 29.22 71.12
C MET A 1 12.52 29.39 69.62
N THR A 2 13.36 28.62 68.94
CA THR A 2 13.63 28.75 67.50
C THR A 2 13.43 27.37 66.92
N ASP A 3 12.25 27.14 66.35
CA ASP A 3 11.89 25.85 65.76
C ASP A 3 12.56 25.72 64.39
N THR A 4 13.41 24.70 64.29
CA THR A 4 14.15 24.35 63.06
C THR A 4 13.31 23.36 62.27
N GLN A 5 12.69 23.85 61.19
CA GLN A 5 11.86 23.05 60.30
C GLN A 5 12.74 22.24 59.35
N LYS A 6 12.65 20.91 59.46
CA LYS A 6 13.40 19.91 58.67
C LYS A 6 12.74 19.74 57.28
N PRO A 7 13.50 19.70 56.16
CA PRO A 7 12.92 19.51 54.83
C PRO A 7 12.47 18.06 54.63
N GLY A 8 11.22 17.90 54.18
CA GLY A 8 10.56 16.63 53.91
C GLY A 8 11.07 15.97 52.63
N THR A 9 11.31 14.67 52.73
CA THR A 9 11.65 13.75 51.64
C THR A 9 10.46 13.62 50.68
N GLN A 10 10.64 14.00 49.40
CA GLN A 10 9.65 13.75 48.35
C GLN A 10 9.59 12.24 48.05
N GLN A 11 8.40 11.66 48.20
CA GLN A 11 8.09 10.30 47.69
C GLN A 11 8.04 10.30 46.15
N PRO A 12 8.52 9.24 45.48
CA PRO A 12 8.32 9.07 44.05
C PRO A 12 6.83 8.83 43.77
N GLY A 13 6.24 9.72 42.98
CA GLY A 13 4.85 9.64 42.57
C GLY A 13 4.58 8.39 41.74
N THR A 14 3.70 7.54 42.25
CA THR A 14 3.07 6.45 41.51
C THR A 14 2.24 7.06 40.38
N GLN A 15 2.68 6.90 39.12
CA GLN A 15 1.89 7.28 37.95
C GLN A 15 0.60 6.46 37.94
N GLN A 16 -0.53 7.10 38.20
CA GLN A 16 -1.85 6.52 37.97
C GLN A 16 -2.01 6.20 36.48
N PRO A 17 -2.51 5.00 36.11
CA PRO A 17 -2.87 4.70 34.74
C PRO A 17 -4.02 5.63 34.34
N GLY A 18 -3.72 6.59 33.47
CA GLY A 18 -4.71 7.50 32.90
C GLY A 18 -5.84 6.69 32.26
N THR A 19 -7.07 7.02 32.61
CA THR A 19 -8.29 6.45 32.03
C THR A 19 -8.23 6.56 30.50
N ALA A 20 -8.48 5.46 29.80
CA ALA A 20 -8.42 5.37 28.33
C ALA A 20 -9.28 6.42 27.59
N GLN A 21 -10.18 7.11 28.29
CA GLN A 21 -11.06 8.17 27.78
C GLN A 21 -10.34 9.46 27.33
N ASP A 22 -9.12 9.73 27.81
CA ASP A 22 -8.40 10.99 27.47
C ASP A 22 -7.45 10.87 26.28
N SER A 23 -7.42 9.70 25.62
CA SER A 23 -6.59 9.52 24.43
C SER A 23 -7.10 10.40 23.29
N ALA A 24 -6.19 11.19 22.71
CA ALA A 24 -6.47 12.02 21.55
C ALA A 24 -7.16 11.21 20.44
N PRO A 25 -8.13 11.78 19.71
CA PRO A 25 -8.97 11.04 18.76
C PRO A 25 -8.14 10.26 17.73
N PHE A 26 -7.04 10.85 17.24
CA PHE A 26 -6.12 10.19 16.32
C PHE A 26 -5.48 8.93 16.92
N VAL A 27 -5.01 9.01 18.17
CA VAL A 27 -4.38 7.88 18.87
C VAL A 27 -5.37 6.75 19.09
N ARG A 28 -6.61 7.09 19.46
CA ARG A 28 -7.71 6.14 19.61
C ARG A 28 -7.99 5.40 18.30
N GLN A 29 -8.07 6.15 17.20
CA GLN A 29 -8.32 5.61 15.87
C GLN A 29 -7.20 4.68 15.41
N ILE A 30 -5.93 5.06 15.59
CA ILE A 30 -4.78 4.22 15.21
C ILE A 30 -4.70 2.97 16.09
N THR A 31 -4.94 3.09 17.40
CA THR A 31 -4.92 1.95 18.32
C THR A 31 -5.98 0.93 17.92
N TRP A 32 -7.20 1.40 17.62
CA TRP A 32 -8.28 0.54 17.15
C TRP A 32 -7.91 -0.17 15.82
N LEU A 33 -7.33 0.53 14.85
CA LEU A 33 -6.90 -0.08 13.58
C LEU A 33 -5.80 -1.14 13.78
N VAL A 34 -4.86 -0.89 14.69
CA VAL A 34 -3.80 -1.85 15.04
C VAL A 34 -4.40 -3.09 15.69
N ASP A 35 -5.32 -2.94 16.64
CA ASP A 35 -5.95 -4.05 17.34
C ASP A 35 -6.85 -4.86 16.39
N HIS A 36 -7.64 -4.19 15.56
CA HIS A 36 -8.52 -4.82 14.58
C HIS A 36 -7.74 -5.64 13.54
N ALA A 37 -6.58 -5.14 13.10
CA ALA A 37 -5.71 -5.87 12.18
C ALA A 37 -4.97 -7.05 12.83
N GLY A 38 -5.05 -7.23 14.15
CA GLY A 38 -4.29 -8.26 14.88
C GLY A 38 -2.84 -7.86 15.15
N GLY A 39 -2.54 -6.57 15.21
CA GLY A 39 -1.24 -5.99 15.55
C GLY A 39 -0.60 -5.16 14.43
N LYS A 40 0.48 -4.46 14.78
CA LYS A 40 1.14 -3.46 13.90
C LYS A 40 1.70 -4.11 12.64
N ASP A 41 2.39 -5.24 12.76
CA ASP A 41 2.97 -5.93 11.60
C ASP A 41 1.90 -6.47 10.65
N ALA A 42 0.75 -6.88 11.19
CA ALA A 42 -0.38 -7.31 10.38
C ALA A 42 -0.99 -6.12 9.63
N LEU A 43 -1.17 -4.97 10.30
CA LEU A 43 -1.62 -3.73 9.66
C LEU A 43 -0.64 -3.25 8.57
N VAL A 44 0.67 -3.31 8.82
CA VAL A 44 1.71 -2.95 7.83
C VAL A 44 1.63 -3.86 6.60
N ARG A 45 1.42 -5.17 6.79
CA ARG A 45 1.23 -6.11 5.66
C ARG A 45 -0.07 -5.84 4.92
N ALA A 46 -1.17 -5.66 5.64
CA ALA A 46 -2.50 -5.43 5.07
C ALA A 46 -2.59 -4.12 4.27
N THR A 47 -1.85 -3.10 4.69
CA THR A 47 -1.74 -1.81 3.99
C THR A 47 -0.71 -1.82 2.86
N GLY A 48 -0.07 -2.96 2.54
CA GLY A 48 0.95 -3.02 1.50
C GLY A 48 2.19 -2.19 1.81
N LYS A 49 2.57 -2.09 3.10
CA LYS A 49 3.73 -1.31 3.61
C LYS A 49 3.64 0.21 3.39
N LYS A 50 2.43 0.74 3.18
CA LYS A 50 2.19 2.20 3.05
C LYS A 50 2.50 2.98 4.32
N VAL A 51 2.38 2.33 5.47
CA VAL A 51 2.81 2.87 6.77
C VAL A 51 3.77 1.88 7.40
N SER A 52 4.87 2.36 7.97
CA SER A 52 5.85 1.49 8.63
C SER A 52 5.42 1.15 10.07
N ALA A 53 5.87 0.00 10.59
CA ALA A 53 5.63 -0.38 11.98
C ALA A 53 6.12 0.70 12.97
N ARG A 54 7.30 1.30 12.70
CA ARG A 54 7.86 2.39 13.49
C ARG A 54 6.98 3.64 13.49
N THR A 55 6.38 3.97 12.34
CA THR A 55 5.47 5.11 12.22
C THR A 55 4.21 4.89 13.05
N LEU A 56 3.60 3.70 12.98
CA LEU A 56 2.46 3.34 13.83
C LEU A 56 2.82 3.41 15.32
N ASP A 57 4.02 2.95 15.67
CA ASP A 57 4.58 3.03 17.02
C ASP A 57 4.62 4.46 17.56
N ASN A 58 5.11 5.41 16.76
CA ASN A 58 5.14 6.82 17.12
C ASN A 58 3.73 7.38 17.26
N TRP A 59 2.84 7.04 16.32
CA TRP A 59 1.45 7.52 16.33
C TRP A 59 0.66 7.04 17.55
N VAL A 60 0.81 5.76 17.93
CA VAL A 60 0.18 5.21 19.16
C VAL A 60 0.72 5.89 20.42
N ARG A 61 1.98 6.34 20.42
CA ARG A 61 2.56 7.13 21.53
C ARG A 61 2.14 8.61 21.51
N GLY A 62 1.33 9.04 20.55
CA GLY A 62 0.87 10.42 20.42
C GLY A 62 1.82 11.33 19.62
N ASP A 63 2.90 10.79 19.05
CA ASP A 63 3.82 11.50 18.15
C ASP A 63 3.34 11.36 16.70
N TYR A 64 2.28 12.11 16.36
CA TYR A 64 1.65 12.14 15.04
C TYR A 64 1.58 13.57 14.50
N PRO A 65 1.50 13.75 13.17
CA PRO A 65 1.51 15.08 12.57
C PRO A 65 0.20 15.81 12.86
N ARG A 66 0.23 16.74 13.84
CA ARG A 66 -0.95 17.53 14.25
C ARG A 66 -1.21 18.71 13.31
N ALA A 67 -0.17 19.28 12.72
CA ALA A 67 -0.28 20.49 11.91
C ALA A 67 -0.63 20.21 10.43
N ALA A 68 -0.44 18.99 9.96
CA ALA A 68 -0.65 18.66 8.55
C ALA A 68 -1.03 17.18 8.32
N VAL A 69 -1.95 16.95 7.40
CA VAL A 69 -2.34 15.61 6.97
C VAL A 69 -1.31 15.08 5.96
N THR A 70 -0.41 14.21 6.43
CA THR A 70 0.63 13.60 5.59
C THR A 70 0.06 12.57 4.60
N GLY A 71 0.81 12.22 3.56
CA GLY A 71 0.43 11.18 2.59
C GLY A 71 0.15 9.83 3.26
N ALA A 72 0.98 9.43 4.23
CA ALA A 72 0.79 8.20 4.99
C ALA A 72 -0.56 8.15 5.74
N VAL A 73 -0.99 9.29 6.31
CA VAL A 73 -2.29 9.41 6.99
C VAL A 73 -3.43 9.26 5.98
N ARG A 74 -3.35 9.92 4.82
CA ARG A 74 -4.38 9.83 3.76
C ARG A 74 -4.49 8.43 3.18
N GLU A 75 -3.37 7.77 2.99
CA GLU A 75 -3.33 6.40 2.47
C GLU A 75 -3.91 5.39 3.46
N LEU A 76 -3.56 5.50 4.74
CA LEU A 76 -4.13 4.64 5.78
C LEU A 76 -5.63 4.86 5.96
N ASP A 77 -6.08 6.12 5.93
CA ASP A 77 -7.50 6.48 6.01
C ASP A 77 -8.31 5.91 4.83
N ARG A 78 -7.80 6.07 3.61
CA ARG A 78 -8.43 5.51 2.40
C ARG A 78 -8.49 3.98 2.45
N TRP A 79 -7.40 3.34 2.90
CA TRP A 79 -7.38 1.89 3.09
C TRP A 79 -8.45 1.45 4.11
N ALA A 80 -8.53 2.13 5.26
CA ALA A 80 -9.47 1.77 6.33
C ALA A 80 -10.94 1.90 5.88
N LEU A 81 -11.27 2.93 5.10
CA LEU A 81 -12.61 3.07 4.49
C LEU A 81 -12.96 1.92 3.54
N ALA A 82 -11.98 1.46 2.75
CA ALA A 82 -12.20 0.41 1.76
C ALA A 82 -12.46 -0.97 2.38
N GLN A 83 -12.11 -1.21 3.65
CA GLN A 83 -12.27 -2.51 4.28
C GLN A 83 -13.69 -2.80 4.80
N GLY A 84 -14.56 -1.79 4.93
CA GLY A 84 -15.96 -2.00 5.30
C GLY A 84 -16.20 -2.49 6.74
N PHE A 85 -15.20 -2.46 7.62
CA PHE A 85 -15.32 -2.89 9.04
C PHE A 85 -15.93 -1.84 9.99
N GLY A 86 -16.72 -0.90 9.46
CA GLY A 86 -17.38 0.14 10.26
C GLY A 86 -16.46 1.29 10.71
N TYR A 87 -15.38 1.57 9.97
CA TYR A 87 -14.56 2.75 10.19
C TYR A 87 -15.19 4.02 9.59
N PRO A 88 -15.12 5.16 10.28
CA PRO A 88 -14.42 5.41 11.56
C PRO A 88 -15.24 5.11 12.85
N GLU A 89 -16.55 4.92 12.74
CA GLU A 89 -17.49 4.89 13.88
C GLU A 89 -17.17 3.81 14.91
N ALA A 90 -16.69 2.65 14.47
CA ALA A 90 -16.33 1.53 15.33
C ALA A 90 -15.20 1.85 16.33
N ALA A 91 -14.37 2.86 16.04
CA ALA A 91 -13.33 3.33 16.97
C ALA A 91 -13.83 4.42 17.93
N GLY A 92 -15.04 4.95 17.76
CA GLY A 92 -15.57 6.06 18.54
C GLY A 92 -14.71 7.33 18.42
N ALA A 93 -14.14 7.57 17.24
CA ALA A 93 -13.32 8.72 16.91
C ALA A 93 -13.61 9.22 15.47
N PRO A 94 -13.30 10.49 15.15
CA PRO A 94 -13.32 10.99 13.77
C PRO A 94 -12.30 10.27 12.89
N ARG A 95 -12.42 10.43 11.57
CA ARG A 95 -11.45 9.90 10.60
C ARG A 95 -10.04 10.40 10.91
N LEU A 96 -9.04 9.62 10.53
CA LEU A 96 -7.63 9.98 10.71
C LEU A 96 -7.29 11.33 10.07
N ILE A 97 -7.88 11.65 8.91
CA ILE A 97 -7.67 12.93 8.23
C ILE A 97 -8.34 14.11 8.94
N ASP A 98 -9.40 13.87 9.71
CA ASP A 98 -10.13 14.90 10.47
C ASP A 98 -9.52 15.10 11.86
N ALA A 99 -8.92 14.04 12.42
CA ALA A 99 -8.18 14.08 13.68
C ALA A 99 -6.76 14.66 13.51
N CYS A 100 -6.27 14.78 12.27
CA CYS A 100 -5.05 15.49 11.90
C CYS A 100 -5.39 16.88 11.34
N GLY A 101 -4.79 17.92 11.89
CA GLY A 101 -4.98 19.30 11.44
C GLY A 101 -5.14 20.25 12.62
N PRO A 102 -5.03 21.57 12.41
CA PRO A 102 -5.38 22.53 13.43
C PRO A 102 -6.81 22.23 13.87
N ALA A 103 -7.01 21.95 15.15
CA ALA A 103 -8.34 21.71 15.69
C ALA A 103 -9.25 22.82 15.18
N ALA A 104 -10.41 22.47 14.60
CA ALA A 104 -11.30 23.40 13.90
C ALA A 104 -11.90 24.54 14.77
N GLY A 105 -11.33 24.82 15.95
CA GLY A 105 -11.63 25.95 16.82
C GLY A 105 -10.41 26.68 17.39
N ALA A 106 -9.17 26.31 17.03
CA ALA A 106 -8.01 27.12 17.34
C ALA A 106 -7.92 28.24 16.30
N GLN A 107 -8.48 29.41 16.64
CA GLN A 107 -8.28 30.60 15.83
C GLN A 107 -6.78 30.78 15.57
N PRO A 108 -6.39 31.13 14.33
CA PRO A 108 -4.99 31.41 14.03
C PRO A 108 -4.55 32.51 14.99
N VAL A 109 -3.65 32.15 15.92
CA VAL A 109 -2.89 33.16 16.64
C VAL A 109 -2.04 33.82 15.56
N ASP A 110 -2.33 35.08 15.26
CA ASP A 110 -1.54 35.91 14.36
C ASP A 110 -0.10 35.96 14.90
N GLU A 111 0.73 35.01 14.48
CA GLU A 111 2.16 35.09 14.68
C GLU A 111 2.70 36.20 13.77
N PRO A 112 3.40 37.20 14.33
CA PRO A 112 3.98 38.27 13.52
C PRO A 112 4.98 37.64 12.54
N ARG A 113 4.69 37.79 11.24
CA ARG A 113 5.60 37.45 10.14
C ARG A 113 6.95 38.12 10.36
N VAL A 114 7.92 37.35 10.85
CA VAL A 114 9.33 37.72 10.77
C VAL A 114 9.73 37.57 9.31
N ALA A 115 10.13 38.69 8.70
CA ALA A 115 10.60 38.73 7.33
C ALA A 115 11.85 37.85 7.16
N GLU A 116 11.74 36.77 6.38
CA GLU A 116 12.88 35.97 5.96
C GLU A 116 13.80 36.81 5.07
N THR A 117 14.99 37.06 5.58
CA THR A 117 16.08 37.72 4.88
C THR A 117 16.87 36.70 4.07
N GLY A 118 16.78 36.81 2.74
CA GLY A 118 17.92 36.66 1.83
C GLY A 118 18.37 35.23 1.43
N PRO A 119 18.62 34.98 0.12
CA PRO A 119 19.21 33.74 -0.35
C PRO A 119 20.72 33.70 -0.06
N THR A 120 21.15 32.95 0.95
CA THR A 120 22.57 32.70 1.21
C THR A 120 23.16 31.73 0.18
N ARG A 121 24.03 32.28 -0.67
CA ARG A 121 24.95 31.61 -1.63
C ARG A 121 25.96 30.65 -0.95
N ARG A 122 25.50 29.56 -0.32
CA ARG A 122 26.40 28.56 0.32
C ARG A 122 26.04 27.10 0.01
N ARG A 123 25.52 26.80 -1.18
CA ARG A 123 25.29 25.41 -1.65
C ARG A 123 25.93 25.12 -3.01
N ALA A 124 27.16 25.59 -3.22
CA ALA A 124 27.92 25.36 -4.46
C ALA A 124 29.28 24.64 -4.24
N LEU A 125 29.59 24.12 -3.05
CA LEU A 125 30.89 23.51 -2.76
C LEU A 125 30.81 22.18 -1.97
N LEU A 126 29.83 21.32 -2.28
CA LEU A 126 29.80 19.92 -1.82
C LEU A 126 29.35 18.97 -2.93
N ALA A 127 29.90 19.15 -4.14
CA ALA A 127 29.61 18.33 -5.31
C ALA A 127 30.89 17.68 -5.91
N ALA A 128 31.87 17.30 -5.08
CA ALA A 128 33.16 16.80 -5.57
C ALA A 128 33.75 15.59 -4.81
N SER A 129 32.95 14.77 -4.12
CA SER A 129 33.49 13.59 -3.40
C SER A 129 32.55 12.39 -3.30
N ALA A 130 31.77 12.10 -4.36
CA ALA A 130 30.95 10.89 -4.43
C ALA A 130 31.16 10.04 -5.70
N ALA A 131 32.22 10.31 -6.47
CA ALA A 131 32.54 9.56 -7.69
C ALA A 131 33.57 8.42 -7.49
N ALA A 132 34.26 8.37 -6.34
CA ALA A 132 35.32 7.38 -6.10
C ALA A 132 34.85 6.11 -5.36
N LEU A 133 33.65 6.10 -4.76
CA LEU A 133 33.17 4.94 -3.99
C LEU A 133 32.36 3.93 -4.83
N VAL A 134 31.92 4.31 -6.04
CA VAL A 134 31.11 3.44 -6.91
C VAL A 134 31.97 2.43 -7.70
N LEU A 135 33.26 2.71 -7.94
CA LEU A 135 34.14 1.77 -8.63
C LEU A 135 34.68 0.63 -7.74
N ALA A 136 34.73 0.80 -6.42
CA ALA A 136 35.24 -0.23 -5.51
C ALA A 136 34.23 -1.38 -5.26
N THR A 137 32.92 -1.11 -5.34
CA THR A 137 31.87 -2.12 -5.14
C THR A 137 31.64 -3.05 -6.34
N ALA A 138 32.02 -2.62 -7.55
CA ALA A 138 31.87 -3.44 -8.75
C ALA A 138 32.87 -4.63 -8.79
N VAL A 139 34.08 -4.47 -8.23
CA VAL A 139 35.12 -5.51 -8.28
C VAL A 139 34.86 -6.63 -7.25
N VAL A 140 34.30 -6.31 -6.08
CA VAL A 140 33.99 -7.32 -5.05
C VAL A 140 32.80 -8.20 -5.47
N SER A 141 31.86 -7.67 -6.23
CA SER A 141 30.66 -8.41 -6.66
C SER A 141 30.97 -9.49 -7.71
N VAL A 142 32.01 -9.31 -8.54
CA VAL A 142 32.39 -10.29 -9.58
C VAL A 142 33.15 -11.50 -8.99
N LEU A 143 33.89 -11.31 -7.89
CA LEU A 143 34.65 -12.39 -7.26
C LEU A 143 33.77 -13.34 -6.43
N VAL A 144 32.66 -12.86 -5.87
CA VAL A 144 31.73 -13.71 -5.09
C VAL A 144 30.90 -14.63 -6.01
N THR A 145 30.61 -14.22 -7.25
CA THR A 145 29.86 -15.06 -8.21
C THR A 145 30.69 -16.23 -8.75
N LEU A 146 32.02 -16.11 -8.79
CA LEU A 146 32.89 -17.19 -9.31
C LEU A 146 33.21 -18.28 -8.27
N ALA A 147 33.00 -18.03 -6.98
CA ALA A 147 33.31 -19.01 -5.92
C ALA A 147 32.19 -20.03 -5.63
N VAL A 148 30.98 -19.86 -6.20
CA VAL A 148 29.81 -20.72 -5.87
C VAL A 148 29.50 -21.77 -6.95
N VAL A 149 30.26 -21.81 -8.06
CA VAL A 149 30.06 -22.76 -9.18
C VAL A 149 30.55 -24.19 -8.88
N GLY A 150 31.03 -24.48 -7.66
CA GLY A 150 31.63 -25.77 -7.32
C GLY A 150 30.75 -26.86 -6.69
N ARG A 151 29.44 -26.65 -6.47
CA ARG A 151 28.59 -27.68 -5.84
C ARG A 151 27.67 -28.36 -6.85
N THR A 152 28.11 -29.51 -7.34
CA THR A 152 27.27 -30.53 -7.99
C THR A 152 26.12 -30.93 -7.06
N PRO A 153 24.85 -30.66 -7.40
CA PRO A 153 23.72 -31.19 -6.66
C PRO A 153 23.62 -32.70 -6.95
N GLY A 154 23.69 -33.53 -5.90
CA GLY A 154 23.29 -34.92 -6.00
C GLY A 154 21.80 -35.03 -6.32
N PRO A 155 21.34 -36.13 -6.95
CA PRO A 155 19.93 -36.31 -7.29
C PRO A 155 19.11 -36.42 -6.01
N ALA A 156 18.47 -35.31 -5.62
CA ALA A 156 17.47 -35.31 -4.57
C ALA A 156 16.27 -36.11 -5.09
N ALA A 157 15.97 -37.22 -4.43
CA ALA A 157 14.78 -38.01 -4.70
C ALA A 157 13.54 -37.11 -4.53
N THR A 158 12.86 -36.84 -5.64
CA THR A 158 11.59 -36.11 -5.67
C THR A 158 10.52 -36.99 -5.02
N VAL A 159 10.27 -36.76 -3.73
CA VAL A 159 9.06 -37.27 -3.09
C VAL A 159 7.91 -36.38 -3.56
N THR A 160 7.28 -36.77 -4.67
CA THR A 160 6.02 -36.18 -5.14
C THR A 160 4.92 -36.60 -4.18
N VAL A 161 4.76 -35.86 -3.07
CA VAL A 161 3.55 -35.91 -2.28
C VAL A 161 2.50 -35.12 -3.07
N ALA A 162 1.69 -35.83 -3.86
CA ALA A 162 0.49 -35.26 -4.45
C ALA A 162 -0.45 -34.88 -3.31
N ALA A 163 -0.43 -33.59 -2.92
CA ALA A 163 -1.42 -33.05 -2.03
C ALA A 163 -2.80 -33.19 -2.70
N PRO A 164 -3.85 -33.61 -1.96
CA PRO A 164 -5.19 -33.62 -2.49
C PRO A 164 -5.57 -32.17 -2.80
N THR A 165 -5.60 -31.82 -4.08
CA THR A 165 -6.11 -30.54 -4.56
C THR A 165 -7.61 -30.53 -4.28
N THR A 166 -8.02 -29.92 -3.17
CA THR A 166 -9.40 -29.49 -2.99
C THR A 166 -9.68 -28.50 -4.12
N GLY A 167 -10.23 -28.99 -5.23
CA GLY A 167 -10.29 -28.24 -6.48
C GLY A 167 -11.04 -26.93 -6.29
N LEU A 168 -10.42 -25.82 -6.67
CA LEU A 168 -11.11 -24.55 -6.77
C LEU A 168 -12.32 -24.73 -7.71
N PRO A 169 -13.46 -24.06 -7.45
CA PRO A 169 -14.58 -24.09 -8.38
C PRO A 169 -14.11 -23.62 -9.77
N PRO A 170 -14.72 -24.12 -10.86
CA PRO A 170 -14.40 -23.68 -12.21
C PRO A 170 -14.60 -22.17 -12.33
N LEU A 171 -13.78 -21.52 -13.17
CA LEU A 171 -13.95 -20.11 -13.47
C LEU A 171 -15.15 -19.92 -14.40
N PRO A 172 -15.94 -18.85 -14.19
CA PRO A 172 -16.96 -18.48 -15.15
C PRO A 172 -16.30 -18.04 -16.46
N THR A 173 -16.88 -18.41 -17.60
CA THR A 173 -16.29 -18.14 -18.93
C THR A 173 -17.25 -17.42 -19.86
N THR A 174 -18.42 -17.01 -19.37
CA THR A 174 -19.44 -16.37 -20.19
C THR A 174 -19.76 -14.96 -19.69
N GLY A 175 -19.98 -14.04 -20.62
CA GLY A 175 -20.52 -12.71 -20.37
C GLY A 175 -21.98 -12.61 -20.79
N ASP A 176 -22.45 -11.41 -21.09
CA ASP A 176 -23.80 -11.17 -21.63
C ASP A 176 -23.90 -11.40 -23.15
N GLY A 177 -22.81 -11.84 -23.78
CA GLY A 177 -22.70 -12.10 -25.22
C GLY A 177 -22.26 -10.90 -26.05
N THR A 178 -22.11 -9.72 -25.45
CA THR A 178 -21.55 -8.53 -26.09
C THR A 178 -20.03 -8.50 -25.87
N LEU A 179 -19.26 -8.23 -26.92
CA LEU A 179 -17.82 -8.03 -26.82
C LEU A 179 -17.51 -6.55 -26.63
N TYR A 180 -16.59 -6.25 -25.72
CA TYR A 180 -16.17 -4.91 -25.36
C TYR A 180 -14.74 -4.68 -25.83
N THR A 181 -14.52 -3.66 -26.65
CA THR A 181 -13.17 -3.29 -27.07
C THR A 181 -12.49 -2.50 -25.96
N GLU A 182 -11.36 -3.01 -25.47
CA GLU A 182 -10.48 -2.33 -24.53
C GLU A 182 -9.09 -2.17 -25.12
N GLN A 183 -8.42 -1.07 -24.80
CA GLN A 183 -7.04 -0.84 -25.22
C GLN A 183 -6.12 -0.95 -24.02
N THR A 184 -5.06 -1.76 -24.15
CA THR A 184 -4.03 -1.88 -23.12
C THR A 184 -3.28 -0.56 -22.91
N GLY A 185 -2.92 -0.30 -21.66
CA GLY A 185 -2.16 0.86 -21.24
C GLY A 185 -0.73 0.89 -21.79
N SER A 186 0.04 1.88 -21.35
CA SER A 186 1.41 2.15 -21.84
C SER A 186 2.43 1.02 -21.58
N GLN A 187 2.12 0.07 -20.69
CA GLN A 187 2.99 -1.07 -20.37
C GLN A 187 2.51 -2.40 -20.95
N GLY A 188 1.35 -2.42 -21.63
CA GLY A 188 0.69 -3.66 -22.01
C GLY A 188 0.04 -4.35 -20.81
N SER A 189 -0.30 -5.63 -20.99
CA SER A 189 -0.95 -6.44 -19.96
C SER A 189 -0.43 -7.87 -19.95
N ASN A 190 -0.30 -8.47 -18.77
CA ASN A 190 0.03 -9.88 -18.63
C ASN A 190 -1.26 -10.71 -18.61
N THR A 191 -1.23 -11.91 -19.18
CA THR A 191 -2.41 -12.79 -19.20
C THR A 191 -2.16 -14.15 -18.57
N PHE A 192 -3.17 -14.68 -17.90
CA PHE A 192 -3.08 -15.89 -17.08
C PHE A 192 -4.25 -16.84 -17.36
N ALA A 193 -4.07 -18.14 -17.11
CA ALA A 193 -5.17 -19.10 -17.23
C ALA A 193 -6.16 -18.97 -16.06
N ASP A 194 -5.68 -18.61 -14.86
CA ASP A 194 -6.52 -18.43 -13.67
C ASP A 194 -6.12 -17.15 -12.92
N PRO A 195 -7.03 -16.17 -12.78
CA PRO A 195 -6.75 -14.88 -12.13
C PRO A 195 -6.59 -15.00 -10.60
N ARG A 196 -6.92 -16.14 -10.01
CA ARG A 196 -6.84 -16.39 -8.55
C ARG A 196 -5.48 -16.96 -8.15
N THR A 197 -4.82 -17.67 -9.07
CA THR A 197 -3.56 -18.40 -8.81
C THR A 197 -2.39 -17.90 -9.65
N LEU A 198 -2.65 -17.14 -10.72
CA LEU A 198 -1.67 -16.69 -11.71
C LEU A 198 -0.93 -17.85 -12.40
N ALA A 199 -1.60 -18.99 -12.53
CA ALA A 199 -1.06 -20.19 -13.17
C ALA A 199 -0.90 -20.04 -14.71
N ASP A 200 -0.07 -20.92 -15.27
CA ASP A 200 0.13 -21.18 -16.70
C ASP A 200 0.70 -20.06 -17.56
N GLY A 201 1.83 -19.51 -17.11
CA GLY A 201 2.72 -18.68 -17.91
C GLY A 201 2.10 -17.34 -18.32
N ASN A 202 2.94 -16.33 -18.51
CA ASN A 202 2.49 -15.03 -18.95
C ASN A 202 2.54 -14.98 -20.48
N VAL A 203 1.39 -14.82 -21.14
CA VAL A 203 1.33 -14.46 -22.57
C VAL A 203 0.99 -12.98 -22.64
N PRO A 204 1.98 -12.08 -22.78
CA PRO A 204 1.72 -10.66 -22.68
C PRO A 204 0.93 -10.15 -23.90
N VAL A 205 0.02 -9.21 -23.64
CA VAL A 205 -0.58 -8.31 -24.61
C VAL A 205 0.32 -7.06 -24.70
N PRO A 206 0.86 -6.71 -25.87
CA PRO A 206 1.69 -5.51 -26.02
C PRO A 206 0.95 -4.23 -25.66
N ALA A 207 1.68 -3.17 -25.31
CA ALA A 207 1.10 -1.85 -25.04
C ALA A 207 0.32 -1.30 -26.25
N ALA A 208 -0.73 -0.51 -25.98
CA ALA A 208 -1.59 0.11 -26.99
C ALA A 208 -2.19 -0.89 -28.01
N THR A 209 -2.38 -2.13 -27.58
CA THR A 209 -3.10 -3.16 -28.35
C THR A 209 -4.58 -3.14 -27.94
N ASP A 210 -5.45 -3.09 -28.94
CA ASP A 210 -6.90 -3.27 -28.77
C ASP A 210 -7.22 -4.76 -28.63
N VAL A 211 -8.00 -5.11 -27.61
CA VAL A 211 -8.49 -6.47 -27.37
C VAL A 211 -10.00 -6.47 -27.18
N GLN A 212 -10.61 -7.64 -27.39
CA GLN A 212 -12.01 -7.91 -27.12
C GLN A 212 -12.12 -8.57 -25.75
N VAL A 213 -12.97 -8.01 -24.90
CA VAL A 213 -13.25 -8.47 -23.55
C VAL A 213 -14.66 -9.04 -23.52
N VAL A 214 -14.80 -10.25 -22.98
CA VAL A 214 -16.08 -10.95 -22.81
C VAL A 214 -16.81 -10.46 -21.57
N CYS A 215 -16.10 -10.41 -20.44
CA CYS A 215 -16.65 -10.12 -19.13
C CYS A 215 -15.54 -9.84 -18.12
N ARG A 216 -15.92 -9.42 -16.91
CA ARG A 216 -15.01 -9.19 -15.78
C ARG A 216 -15.26 -10.12 -14.61
N TYR A 217 -14.21 -10.46 -13.88
CA TYR A 217 -14.23 -11.32 -12.71
C TYR A 217 -13.53 -10.66 -11.53
N TYR A 218 -14.13 -10.74 -10.34
CA TYR A 218 -13.57 -10.16 -9.12
C TYR A 218 -12.65 -11.16 -8.43
N ALA A 219 -11.34 -10.87 -8.42
CA ALA A 219 -10.32 -11.67 -7.73
C ALA A 219 -9.32 -10.76 -7.01
N PRO A 220 -9.70 -10.17 -5.87
CA PRO A 220 -8.92 -9.14 -5.17
C PRO A 220 -7.72 -9.71 -4.41
N SER A 221 -7.58 -11.03 -4.31
CA SER A 221 -6.48 -11.69 -3.59
C SER A 221 -5.11 -11.42 -4.21
N ILE A 222 -5.07 -10.96 -5.47
CA ILE A 222 -3.83 -10.57 -6.15
C ILE A 222 -3.59 -9.07 -5.97
N PRO A 223 -2.55 -8.64 -5.23
CA PRO A 223 -2.37 -7.22 -4.90
C PRO A 223 -2.18 -6.29 -6.09
N SER A 224 -1.69 -6.80 -7.23
CA SER A 224 -1.44 -5.98 -8.42
C SER A 224 -2.70 -5.47 -9.10
N VAL A 225 -3.88 -6.03 -8.79
CA VAL A 225 -5.17 -5.56 -9.34
C VAL A 225 -5.88 -4.54 -8.46
N ALA A 226 -5.24 -4.09 -7.38
CA ALA A 226 -5.76 -3.01 -6.56
C ALA A 226 -5.86 -1.69 -7.36
N PRO A 227 -6.82 -0.80 -7.03
CA PRO A 227 -7.76 -0.90 -5.91
C PRO A 227 -9.01 -1.76 -6.20
N ASP A 228 -9.39 -1.93 -7.46
CA ASP A 228 -10.73 -2.43 -7.80
C ASP A 228 -10.83 -3.97 -7.83
N GLY A 229 -9.71 -4.69 -8.01
CA GLY A 229 -9.67 -6.14 -7.87
C GLY A 229 -10.23 -6.94 -9.05
N PHE A 230 -10.52 -6.29 -10.19
CA PHE A 230 -11.13 -6.93 -11.35
C PHE A 230 -10.12 -7.42 -12.39
N TRP A 231 -10.54 -8.45 -13.11
CA TRP A 231 -9.85 -9.09 -14.22
C TRP A 231 -10.78 -9.18 -15.42
N TYR A 232 -10.24 -9.08 -16.63
CA TYR A 232 -10.97 -9.25 -17.88
C TYR A 232 -10.69 -10.60 -18.51
N LEU A 233 -11.74 -11.28 -18.96
CA LEU A 233 -11.65 -12.45 -19.83
C LEU A 233 -11.53 -11.99 -21.29
N LEU A 234 -10.45 -12.35 -21.96
CA LEU A 234 -10.18 -11.93 -23.33
C LEU A 234 -10.74 -12.90 -24.36
N ASP A 235 -11.19 -12.39 -25.51
CA ASP A 235 -11.66 -13.14 -26.68
C ASP A 235 -10.78 -12.95 -27.92
N THR A 236 -9.85 -11.99 -27.90
CA THR A 236 -8.94 -11.76 -29.04
C THR A 236 -8.05 -12.96 -29.32
N GLU A 237 -7.89 -13.31 -30.60
CA GLU A 237 -7.01 -14.39 -31.05
C GLU A 237 -5.61 -14.28 -30.43
N GLY A 238 -5.07 -15.41 -29.95
CA GLY A 238 -3.80 -15.47 -29.23
C GLY A 238 -3.91 -15.30 -27.71
N TRP A 239 -4.98 -14.66 -27.21
CA TRP A 239 -5.27 -14.52 -25.78
C TRP A 239 -6.66 -15.00 -25.37
N ALA A 240 -7.45 -15.52 -26.31
CA ALA A 240 -8.79 -16.04 -26.06
C ALA A 240 -8.83 -17.02 -24.88
N GLY A 241 -9.75 -16.80 -23.95
CA GLY A 241 -9.90 -17.60 -22.73
C GLY A 241 -8.91 -17.28 -21.60
N ARG A 242 -8.02 -16.30 -21.78
CA ARG A 242 -7.08 -15.87 -20.75
C ARG A 242 -7.58 -14.63 -20.00
N TRP A 243 -7.08 -14.45 -18.79
CA TRP A 243 -7.45 -13.38 -17.88
C TRP A 243 -6.36 -12.32 -17.79
N ALA A 244 -6.75 -11.05 -17.90
CA ALA A 244 -5.86 -9.90 -17.80
C ALA A 244 -6.28 -8.95 -16.67
N PRO A 245 -5.36 -8.33 -15.90
CA PRO A 245 -5.68 -7.30 -14.91
C PRO A 245 -6.46 -6.12 -15.52
N ALA A 246 -7.66 -5.79 -15.03
CA ALA A 246 -8.45 -4.69 -15.60
C ALA A 246 -7.74 -3.33 -15.50
N ASN A 247 -6.96 -3.12 -14.42
CA ASN A 247 -6.22 -1.89 -14.17
C ASN A 247 -4.98 -1.67 -15.07
N THR A 248 -4.74 -2.57 -16.03
CA THR A 248 -3.69 -2.41 -17.05
C THR A 248 -4.23 -1.88 -18.38
N PHE A 249 -5.54 -1.66 -18.49
CA PHE A 249 -6.21 -1.08 -19.65
C PHE A 249 -6.53 0.40 -19.41
N TRP A 250 -6.88 1.13 -20.47
CA TRP A 250 -7.30 2.52 -20.36
C TRP A 250 -8.69 2.68 -19.76
N ASN A 251 -9.59 1.70 -19.89
CA ASN A 251 -10.91 1.71 -19.23
C ASN A 251 -11.71 3.01 -19.48
N GLY A 252 -11.65 3.53 -20.70
CA GLY A 252 -12.26 4.81 -21.09
C GLY A 252 -11.44 6.07 -20.79
N ASP A 253 -10.30 5.98 -20.09
CA ASP A 253 -9.36 7.09 -19.99
C ASP A 253 -8.71 7.39 -21.35
N VAL A 254 -8.44 8.67 -21.63
CA VAL A 254 -7.82 9.08 -22.89
C VAL A 254 -6.30 9.06 -22.76
N PRO A 255 -5.56 8.29 -23.59
CA PRO A 255 -4.10 8.24 -23.52
C PRO A 255 -3.45 9.63 -23.60
N GLY A 256 -2.58 9.94 -22.64
CA GLY A 256 -1.88 11.23 -22.56
C GLY A 256 -2.65 12.35 -21.86
N VAL A 257 -3.91 12.13 -21.46
CA VAL A 257 -4.71 13.08 -20.70
C VAL A 257 -4.73 12.68 -19.23
N TYR A 258 -4.06 13.46 -18.39
CA TYR A 258 -3.98 13.21 -16.95
C TYR A 258 -5.04 14.01 -16.17
N PRO A 259 -5.53 13.51 -15.03
CA PRO A 259 -5.21 12.20 -14.42
C PRO A 259 -5.97 11.03 -15.07
N TYR A 260 -5.35 9.85 -15.10
CA TYR A 260 -6.07 8.59 -15.35
C TYR A 260 -6.87 8.24 -14.10
N THR A 261 -8.16 7.97 -14.28
CA THR A 261 -9.13 7.87 -13.17
C THR A 261 -9.84 6.53 -13.10
N HIS A 262 -9.73 5.69 -14.13
CA HIS A 262 -10.46 4.42 -14.22
C HIS A 262 -9.53 3.22 -14.16
N ASN A 263 -9.63 2.40 -13.11
CA ASN A 263 -8.89 1.13 -13.05
C ASN A 263 -9.72 -0.06 -13.57
N THR A 264 -11.01 0.14 -13.85
CA THR A 264 -11.91 -0.87 -14.41
C THR A 264 -13.03 -0.16 -15.14
N ASP A 265 -13.36 -0.61 -16.34
CA ASP A 265 -14.58 -0.25 -17.03
C ASP A 265 -15.74 -1.06 -16.45
N PHE A 266 -16.67 -0.34 -15.81
CA PHE A 266 -17.85 -0.95 -15.21
C PHE A 266 -18.97 -1.24 -16.21
N ALA A 267 -18.84 -0.86 -17.48
CA ALA A 267 -19.73 -1.26 -18.56
C ALA A 267 -19.53 -2.73 -18.98
N VAL A 268 -18.34 -3.29 -18.75
CA VAL A 268 -18.08 -4.72 -18.96
C VAL A 268 -18.87 -5.56 -17.94
N PRO A 269 -19.68 -6.55 -18.37
CA PRO A 269 -20.54 -7.33 -17.47
C PRO A 269 -19.71 -8.27 -16.60
N LEU A 270 -20.26 -8.66 -15.43
CA LEU A 270 -19.67 -9.72 -14.61
C LEU A 270 -19.76 -11.07 -15.34
N CYS A 271 -18.73 -11.91 -15.22
CA CYS A 271 -18.76 -13.25 -15.76
C CYS A 271 -19.74 -14.16 -14.99
N SER A 272 -20.46 -15.02 -15.72
CA SER A 272 -21.35 -16.07 -15.21
C SER A 272 -20.94 -17.47 -15.64
#